data_AF-A0A821UHA9-F1
#
_entry.id   AF-A0A821UHA9-F1
#
_cell.length_a   1.000
_cell.length_b   1.000
_cell.length_c   1.000
_cell.angle_alpha   90.00
_cell.angle_beta   90.00
_cell.angle_gamma   90.00
#
_symmetry.space_group_name_H-M   'P 1'
#
loop_
_entity.id
_entity.type
_entity.pdbx_description
1 polymer ?
#
loop_
_entity_poly.entity_id
_entity_poly.type
_entity_poly.pdbx_seq_one_letter_code
_entity_poly.pdbx_strand_id
1 'polypeptide(L)'
;MACVRCAGEHRAADCTRPRDMPATCANCGGPHPACHSSCPVRKEEEQNQRAGTFSRTGPSRPLRQRRNDHPQDNVSHPAMGATPAVAPSTSGVAPTGDVDDFVTVRRRTRRGGRRRGRAPPSLAAQEASRAAALHAVTTDVAYRAAAAATTLPPPRSRTRSRALRPQMEEALAAIANILQAVQAGDNLAPLFMRAASALKGPTRGRSRRQWGVSVSFIGMRVASRVRPHT
;
A
#
# COMPACT_ATOMS: atom_id res chain seq x y z
N MET A 1 -9.91 -11.58 -13.80
CA MET A 1 -8.63 -12.26 -13.48
C MET A 1 -7.62 -11.80 -14.52
N ALA A 2 -6.43 -11.35 -14.09
CA ALA A 2 -5.38 -10.88 -15.01
C ALA A 2 -4.46 -12.03 -15.44
N CYS A 3 -3.95 -11.96 -16.66
CA CYS A 3 -3.04 -12.94 -17.23
C CYS A 3 -1.63 -12.79 -16.64
N VAL A 4 -1.09 -13.85 -16.05
CA VAL A 4 0.25 -13.82 -15.44
C VAL A 4 1.40 -13.72 -16.44
N ARG A 5 1.16 -13.93 -17.74
CA ARG A 5 2.19 -13.86 -18.78
C ARG A 5 2.39 -12.44 -19.32
N CYS A 6 1.30 -11.74 -19.56
CA CYS A 6 1.30 -10.43 -20.21
C CYS A 6 0.66 -9.30 -19.39
N ALA A 7 0.16 -9.61 -18.19
CA ALA A 7 -0.60 -8.68 -17.32
C ALA A 7 -1.91 -8.14 -17.92
N GLY A 8 -2.44 -8.72 -19.01
CA GLY A 8 -3.71 -8.30 -19.63
C GLY A 8 -4.97 -8.85 -18.95
N GLU A 9 -6.13 -8.31 -19.32
CA GLU A 9 -7.46 -8.69 -18.78
C GLU A 9 -8.02 -9.98 -19.42
N HIS A 10 -7.28 -11.07 -19.37
CA HIS A 10 -7.73 -12.38 -19.86
C HIS A 10 -7.13 -13.51 -19.03
N ARG A 11 -7.60 -14.75 -19.24
CA ARG A 11 -7.03 -15.94 -18.61
C ARG A 11 -5.72 -16.31 -19.29
N ALA A 12 -4.80 -16.93 -18.56
CA ALA A 12 -3.52 -17.37 -19.11
C ALA A 12 -3.66 -18.38 -20.28
N ALA A 13 -4.79 -19.08 -20.37
CA ALA A 13 -5.11 -20.00 -21.45
C ALA A 13 -5.38 -19.27 -22.79
N ASP A 14 -5.97 -18.08 -22.75
CA ASP A 14 -6.37 -17.30 -23.93
C ASP A 14 -5.28 -16.30 -24.36
N CYS A 15 -4.09 -16.40 -23.77
CA CYS A 15 -3.01 -15.46 -24.02
C CYS A 15 -2.32 -15.78 -25.35
N THR A 16 -2.36 -14.84 -26.30
CA THR A 16 -1.70 -14.94 -27.62
C THR A 16 -0.18 -14.84 -27.54
N ARG A 17 0.39 -14.50 -26.38
CA ARG A 17 1.83 -14.33 -26.21
C ARG A 17 2.53 -15.70 -26.16
N PRO A 18 3.62 -15.92 -26.94
CA PRO A 18 4.33 -17.19 -26.97
C PRO A 18 4.96 -17.51 -25.60
N ARG A 19 5.15 -18.80 -25.32
CA ARG A 19 5.72 -19.26 -24.04
C ARG A 19 7.20 -18.91 -23.87
N ASP A 20 7.91 -18.64 -24.96
CA ASP A 20 9.34 -18.36 -24.96
C ASP A 20 9.68 -16.90 -24.62
N MET A 21 8.70 -15.99 -24.69
CA MET A 21 8.91 -14.61 -24.29
C MET A 21 8.98 -14.46 -22.77
N PRO A 22 9.85 -13.59 -22.24
CA PRO A 22 9.90 -13.31 -20.82
C PRO A 22 8.56 -12.76 -20.34
N ALA A 23 8.16 -13.14 -19.12
CA ALA A 23 6.94 -12.65 -18.49
C ALA A 23 7.00 -11.13 -18.30
N THR A 24 5.85 -10.47 -18.41
CA THR A 24 5.72 -9.05 -18.08
C THR A 24 5.25 -8.88 -16.64
N CYS A 25 5.94 -8.01 -15.90
CA CYS A 25 5.64 -7.73 -14.50
C CYS A 25 4.30 -7.01 -14.38
N ALA A 26 3.37 -7.58 -13.62
CA ALA A 26 2.06 -6.94 -13.38
C ALA A 26 2.16 -5.63 -12.57
N ASN A 27 3.25 -5.45 -11.81
CA ASN A 27 3.42 -4.28 -10.94
C ASN A 27 4.08 -3.10 -11.67
N CYS A 28 5.08 -3.35 -12.53
CA CYS A 28 5.87 -2.30 -13.17
C CYS A 28 5.94 -2.37 -14.71
N GLY A 29 5.39 -3.42 -15.33
CA GLY A 29 5.42 -3.62 -16.79
C GLY A 29 6.76 -4.10 -17.37
N GLY A 30 7.79 -4.32 -16.55
CA GLY A 30 9.12 -4.76 -17.02
C GLY A 30 9.19 -6.23 -17.47
N PRO A 31 10.29 -6.65 -18.14
CA PRO A 31 10.50 -8.01 -18.64
C PRO A 31 10.96 -8.99 -17.54
N HIS A 32 10.15 -9.13 -16.50
CA HIS A 32 10.38 -10.04 -15.39
C HIS A 32 9.04 -10.44 -14.74
N PRO A 33 8.96 -11.55 -14.00
CA PRO A 33 7.75 -11.89 -13.24
C PRO A 33 7.53 -10.89 -12.09
N ALA A 34 6.28 -10.67 -11.66
CA ALA A 34 5.95 -9.74 -10.58
C ALA A 34 6.71 -9.99 -9.26
N CYS A 35 7.10 -11.24 -9.01
CA CYS A 35 7.88 -11.64 -7.84
C CYS A 35 9.40 -11.47 -8.01
N HIS A 36 9.90 -10.79 -9.04
CA HIS A 36 11.35 -10.64 -9.23
C HIS A 36 11.96 -9.58 -8.30
N SER A 37 13.17 -9.81 -7.79
CA SER A 37 13.85 -8.91 -6.84
C SER A 37 14.30 -7.58 -7.43
N SER A 38 14.47 -7.52 -8.75
CA SER A 38 14.80 -6.27 -9.47
C SER A 38 13.60 -5.37 -9.73
N CYS A 39 12.38 -5.76 -9.33
CA CYS A 39 11.20 -4.93 -9.55
C CYS A 39 11.23 -3.70 -8.63
N PRO A 40 11.20 -2.46 -9.15
CA PRO A 40 11.25 -1.26 -8.32
C PRO A 40 10.05 -1.16 -7.39
N VAL A 41 8.85 -1.48 -7.88
CA VAL A 41 7.60 -1.48 -7.10
C VAL A 41 7.68 -2.50 -5.95
N ARG A 42 8.23 -3.70 -6.20
CA ARG A 42 8.41 -4.72 -5.15
C ARG A 42 9.39 -4.23 -4.08
N LYS A 43 10.46 -3.55 -4.48
CA LYS A 43 11.46 -3.00 -3.56
C LYS A 43 10.88 -1.87 -2.70
N GLU A 44 10.07 -0.99 -3.29
CA GLU A 44 9.33 0.06 -2.57
C GLU A 44 8.31 -0.54 -1.59
N GLU A 45 7.57 -1.56 -2.02
CA GLU A 45 6.61 -2.25 -1.15
C GLU A 45 7.33 -2.95 0.03
N GLU A 46 8.44 -3.65 -0.22
CA GLU A 46 9.27 -4.24 0.84
C GLU A 46 9.83 -3.17 1.79
N GLN A 47 10.25 -2.01 1.27
CA GLN A 47 10.72 -0.90 2.10
C GLN A 47 9.61 -0.31 2.96
N ASN A 48 8.43 -0.08 2.39
CA ASN A 48 7.27 0.42 3.12
C ASN A 48 6.75 -0.60 4.15
N GLN A 49 6.83 -1.91 3.85
CA GLN A 49 6.52 -2.97 4.81
C GLN A 49 7.51 -2.96 5.99
N ARG A 50 8.81 -2.73 5.73
CA ARG A 50 9.84 -2.60 6.79
C ARG A 50 9.70 -1.32 7.59
N ALA A 51 9.35 -0.21 6.95
CA ALA A 51 9.12 1.07 7.60
C ALA A 51 7.85 1.09 8.47
N GLY A 52 7.01 0.05 8.37
CA GLY A 52 5.76 -0.04 9.13
C GLY A 52 4.72 1.02 8.75
N THR A 53 4.93 1.72 7.63
CA THR A 53 4.05 2.80 7.14
C THR A 53 2.77 2.26 6.54
N PHE A 54 2.73 0.99 6.14
CA PHE A 54 1.47 0.34 5.83
C PHE A 54 0.67 0.12 7.11
N SER A 55 -0.36 0.93 7.26
CA SER A 55 -1.52 0.59 8.10
C SER A 55 -1.97 -0.80 7.68
N ARG A 56 -1.65 -1.82 8.48
CA ARG A 56 -2.22 -3.16 8.30
C ARG A 56 -3.72 -3.01 8.47
N THR A 57 -4.43 -2.78 7.37
CA THR A 57 -5.89 -2.72 7.31
C THR A 57 -6.52 -4.11 7.34
N GLY A 58 -5.71 -5.16 7.35
CA GLY A 58 -6.17 -6.48 7.74
C GLY A 58 -6.46 -6.51 9.24
N PRO A 59 -7.51 -7.22 9.70
CA PRO A 59 -7.63 -7.52 11.11
C PRO A 59 -6.32 -8.17 11.51
N SER A 60 -5.62 -7.55 12.45
CA SER A 60 -4.55 -8.18 13.20
C SER A 60 -5.17 -9.46 13.75
N ARG A 61 -5.10 -10.58 13.02
CA ARG A 61 -5.10 -11.88 13.67
C ARG A 61 -4.00 -11.68 14.69
N PRO A 62 -4.29 -11.70 16.00
CA PRO A 62 -3.24 -11.68 16.98
C PRO A 62 -2.28 -12.73 16.49
N LEU A 63 -1.01 -12.36 16.34
CA LEU A 63 0.04 -13.32 16.17
C LEU A 63 -0.27 -14.35 17.26
N ARG A 64 -0.86 -15.48 16.86
CA ARG A 64 -0.74 -16.68 17.65
C ARG A 64 0.76 -16.77 17.71
N GLN A 65 1.29 -16.38 18.87
CA GLN A 65 2.64 -16.70 19.27
C GLN A 65 2.90 -18.04 18.63
N ARG A 66 3.86 -18.05 17.71
CA ARG A 66 4.54 -19.27 17.34
C ARG A 66 4.87 -19.91 18.69
N ARG A 67 4.03 -20.84 19.12
CA ARG A 67 4.44 -21.91 20.02
C ARG A 67 5.48 -22.63 19.19
N ASN A 68 6.70 -22.13 19.29
CA ASN A 68 7.91 -22.89 19.00
C ASN A 68 8.11 -23.97 20.08
N ASP A 69 7.15 -24.17 20.99
CA ASP A 69 7.03 -25.37 21.82
C ASP A 69 6.40 -26.53 21.05
N HIS A 70 6.90 -26.83 19.84
CA HIS A 70 6.82 -28.19 19.34
C HIS A 70 8.15 -28.84 19.74
N PRO A 71 8.16 -29.77 20.70
CA PRO A 71 9.35 -30.56 20.99
C PRO A 71 9.82 -31.15 19.67
N GLN A 72 11.08 -30.93 19.32
CA GLN A 72 11.72 -31.72 18.29
C GLN A 72 11.80 -33.15 18.84
N ASP A 73 10.77 -33.95 18.57
CA ASP A 73 10.94 -35.39 18.55
C ASP A 73 11.92 -35.67 17.41
N ASN A 74 13.17 -35.84 17.83
CA ASN A 74 14.32 -36.27 17.08
C ASN A 74 14.02 -37.66 16.50
N VAL A 75 13.25 -37.71 15.41
CA VAL A 75 13.13 -38.91 14.58
C VAL A 75 14.38 -38.94 13.72
N SER A 76 15.41 -39.59 14.26
CA SER A 76 16.59 -40.03 13.54
C SER A 76 16.15 -40.74 12.25
N HIS A 77 16.28 -40.06 11.11
CA HIS A 77 16.27 -40.75 9.82
C HIS A 77 17.55 -41.61 9.75
N PRO A 78 17.45 -42.93 9.55
CA PRO A 78 18.64 -43.76 9.38
C PRO A 78 19.39 -43.32 8.12
N ALA A 79 20.68 -43.06 8.30
CA ALA A 79 21.63 -42.80 7.25
C ALA A 79 21.79 -44.03 6.36
N MET A 80 21.08 -44.04 5.24
CA MET A 80 21.45 -44.81 4.05
C MET A 80 22.21 -43.80 3.18
N GLY A 81 23.53 -43.82 3.05
CA GLY A 81 24.38 -44.99 2.80
C GLY A 81 24.80 -44.93 1.33
N ALA A 82 26.06 -44.56 1.11
CA ALA A 82 26.88 -44.79 -0.08
C ALA A 82 26.42 -44.23 -1.46
N THR A 83 27.21 -43.25 -1.92
CA THR A 83 27.46 -43.02 -3.35
C THR A 83 28.19 -44.22 -3.98
N PRO A 84 27.85 -44.60 -5.22
CA PRO A 84 28.85 -45.04 -6.17
C PRO A 84 28.99 -44.03 -7.32
N ALA A 85 30.23 -43.84 -7.72
CA ALA A 85 30.67 -42.95 -8.78
C ALA A 85 30.87 -43.73 -10.10
N VAL A 86 30.68 -43.04 -11.24
CA VAL A 86 31.22 -43.35 -12.60
C VAL A 86 30.55 -44.56 -13.29
N ALA A 87 30.11 -44.61 -14.56
CA ALA A 87 30.34 -43.86 -15.81
C ALA A 87 29.19 -44.18 -16.84
N PRO A 88 29.22 -43.66 -18.10
CA PRO A 88 28.07 -43.57 -18.99
C PRO A 88 27.93 -44.71 -20.02
N SER A 89 26.80 -44.68 -20.74
CA SER A 89 26.44 -45.40 -21.99
C SER A 89 25.49 -46.59 -21.80
N THR A 90 24.27 -46.50 -22.33
CA THR A 90 23.83 -47.22 -23.54
C THR A 90 22.34 -46.99 -23.79
N SER A 91 22.01 -46.98 -25.06
CA SER A 91 20.69 -46.83 -25.67
C SER A 91 19.68 -47.88 -25.20
N GLY A 92 18.41 -47.47 -25.15
CA GLY A 92 17.25 -48.31 -25.43
C GLY A 92 16.88 -49.32 -24.35
N VAL A 93 15.70 -49.12 -23.75
CA VAL A 93 14.65 -50.13 -23.52
C VAL A 93 13.53 -49.42 -22.74
N ALA A 94 12.32 -49.51 -23.27
CA ALA A 94 11.10 -49.06 -22.60
C ALA A 94 10.78 -49.99 -21.42
N PRO A 95 10.37 -49.46 -20.26
CA PRO A 95 9.65 -50.25 -19.26
C PRO A 95 8.15 -49.92 -19.31
N THR A 96 7.38 -50.89 -19.80
CA THR A 96 6.01 -51.13 -19.35
C THR A 96 6.06 -51.80 -17.97
N GLY A 97 5.32 -51.26 -17.01
CA GLY A 97 5.23 -51.76 -15.62
C GLY A 97 4.89 -50.59 -14.70
N ASP A 98 3.61 -50.25 -14.50
CA ASP A 98 2.68 -50.94 -13.58
C ASP A 98 3.35 -51.32 -12.25
N VAL A 99 3.40 -50.34 -11.35
CA VAL A 99 3.35 -50.56 -9.89
C VAL A 99 2.53 -49.43 -9.28
N ASP A 100 1.30 -49.76 -8.91
CA ASP A 100 0.40 -48.99 -8.07
C ASP A 100 1.04 -48.71 -6.70
N ASP A 101 1.62 -47.53 -6.55
CA ASP A 101 2.06 -47.03 -5.25
C ASP A 101 0.82 -46.51 -4.48
N PHE A 102 0.24 -47.41 -3.69
CA PHE A 102 -0.86 -47.15 -2.75
C PHE A 102 -0.41 -46.17 -1.66
N VAL A 103 -0.38 -44.88 -1.99
CA VAL A 103 -0.43 -43.82 -0.99
C VAL A 103 -1.76 -43.95 -0.27
N THR A 104 -1.73 -44.50 0.94
CA THR A 104 -2.84 -44.51 1.89
C THR A 104 -3.17 -43.08 2.30
N VAL A 105 -3.89 -42.37 1.44
CA VAL A 105 -4.58 -41.12 1.75
C VAL A 105 -5.55 -41.45 2.87
N ARG A 106 -5.16 -41.12 4.10
CA ARG A 106 -6.07 -41.07 5.25
C ARG A 106 -7.21 -40.13 4.89
N ARG A 107 -8.29 -40.72 4.37
CA ARG A 107 -9.61 -40.09 4.19
C ARG A 107 -10.04 -39.61 5.56
N ARG A 108 -9.70 -38.36 5.89
CA ARG A 108 -10.40 -37.59 6.91
C ARG A 108 -11.83 -37.46 6.40
N THR A 109 -12.67 -38.38 6.84
CA THR A 109 -14.11 -38.30 6.70
C THR A 109 -14.51 -36.93 7.23
N ARG A 110 -14.82 -36.03 6.31
CA ARG A 110 -15.48 -34.77 6.63
C ARG A 110 -16.82 -35.18 7.22
N ARG A 111 -16.87 -35.32 8.56
CA ARG A 111 -18.11 -35.36 9.32
C ARG A 111 -18.85 -34.09 8.92
N GLY A 112 -19.80 -34.25 8.00
CA GLY A 112 -20.71 -33.23 7.55
C GLY A 112 -21.56 -32.81 8.73
N GLY A 113 -21.04 -31.85 9.50
CA GLY A 113 -21.84 -31.07 10.43
C GLY A 113 -22.87 -30.34 9.59
N ARG A 114 -24.09 -30.89 9.55
CA ARG A 114 -25.27 -30.20 9.04
C ARG A 114 -25.34 -28.88 9.77
N ARG A 115 -24.88 -27.81 9.11
CA ARG A 115 -25.07 -26.43 9.56
C ARG A 115 -26.57 -26.21 9.47
N ARG A 116 -27.28 -26.46 10.58
CA ARG A 116 -28.68 -26.07 10.74
C ARG A 116 -28.74 -24.60 10.35
N GLY A 117 -29.54 -24.28 9.33
CA GLY A 117 -29.66 -22.94 8.78
C GLY A 117 -29.92 -21.96 9.91
N ARG A 118 -28.89 -21.17 10.23
CA ARG A 118 -29.04 -20.08 11.19
C ARG A 118 -29.89 -19.04 10.48
N ALA A 119 -31.10 -18.82 10.98
CA ALA A 119 -31.98 -17.78 10.48
C ALA A 119 -31.20 -16.46 10.37
N PRO A 120 -31.38 -15.69 9.29
CA PRO A 120 -30.72 -14.40 9.15
C PRO A 120 -31.04 -13.53 10.37
N PRO A 121 -30.05 -12.81 10.91
CA PRO A 121 -30.28 -11.92 12.05
C PRO A 121 -31.36 -10.90 11.65
N SER A 122 -32.29 -10.64 12.58
CA SER A 122 -33.32 -9.63 12.41
C SER A 122 -32.70 -8.27 12.06
N LEU A 123 -33.42 -7.44 11.32
CA LEU A 123 -32.94 -6.10 10.93
C LEU A 123 -32.50 -5.28 12.16
N ALA A 124 -33.21 -5.39 13.27
CA ALA A 124 -32.83 -4.74 14.54
C ALA A 124 -31.45 -5.21 15.06
N ALA A 125 -31.12 -6.50 14.93
CA ALA A 125 -29.80 -7.00 15.32
C ALA A 125 -28.70 -6.52 14.35
N GLN A 126 -29.03 -6.32 13.07
CA GLN A 126 -28.10 -5.76 12.08
C GLN A 126 -27.82 -4.28 12.35
N GLU A 127 -28.84 -3.49 12.71
CA GLU A 127 -28.70 -2.08 13.06
C GLU A 127 -27.89 -1.88 14.35
N ALA A 128 -28.15 -2.69 15.39
CA ALA A 128 -27.35 -2.67 16.62
C ALA A 128 -25.87 -3.03 16.36
N SER A 129 -25.62 -4.01 15.49
CA SER A 129 -24.26 -4.39 15.10
C SER A 129 -23.55 -3.28 14.32
N ARG A 130 -24.29 -2.55 13.46
CA ARG A 130 -23.75 -1.42 12.69
C ARG A 130 -23.43 -0.22 13.59
N ALA A 131 -24.29 0.10 14.55
CA ALA A 131 -24.04 1.15 15.53
C ALA A 131 -22.81 0.84 16.41
N ALA A 132 -22.67 -0.41 16.86
CA ALA A 132 -21.50 -0.87 17.60
C ALA A 132 -20.21 -0.79 16.77
N ALA A 133 -20.27 -1.15 15.48
CA ALA A 133 -19.14 -1.04 14.58
C ALA A 133 -18.70 0.43 14.36
N LEU A 134 -19.65 1.36 14.21
CA LEU A 134 -19.34 2.78 14.08
C LEU A 134 -18.69 3.35 15.35
N HIS A 135 -19.16 2.96 16.54
CA HIS A 135 -18.54 3.35 17.81
C HIS A 135 -17.12 2.78 17.99
N ALA A 136 -16.87 1.55 17.54
CA ALA A 136 -15.54 0.96 17.57
C ALA A 136 -14.55 1.71 16.65
N VAL A 137 -15.01 2.18 15.49
CA VAL A 137 -14.16 2.96 14.56
C VAL A 137 -13.84 4.35 15.13
N THR A 138 -14.82 5.05 15.70
CA THR A 138 -14.58 6.39 16.27
C THR A 138 -13.64 6.34 17.47
N THR A 139 -13.76 5.31 18.31
CA THR A 139 -12.87 5.11 19.46
C THR A 139 -11.44 4.73 19.05
N ASP A 140 -11.24 3.89 18.03
CA ASP A 140 -9.88 3.58 17.52
C ASP A 140 -9.21 4.81 16.90
N VAL A 141 -9.97 5.65 16.18
CA VAL A 141 -9.45 6.91 15.61
C VAL A 141 -9.03 7.88 16.72
N ALA A 142 -9.86 8.06 17.76
CA ALA A 142 -9.53 8.91 18.90
C ALA A 142 -8.31 8.40 19.66
N TYR A 143 -8.20 7.08 19.88
CA TYR A 143 -7.07 6.46 20.57
C TYR A 143 -5.77 6.60 19.77
N ARG A 144 -5.81 6.40 18.45
CA ARG A 144 -4.63 6.61 17.58
C ARG A 144 -4.20 8.07 17.51
N ALA A 145 -5.14 9.01 17.48
CA ALA A 145 -4.83 10.44 17.52
C ALA A 145 -4.13 10.81 18.85
N ALA A 146 -4.60 10.28 19.97
CA ALA A 146 -3.97 10.48 21.28
C ALA A 146 -2.57 9.82 21.36
N ALA A 147 -2.41 8.60 20.83
CA ALA A 147 -1.12 7.90 20.84
C ALA A 147 -0.05 8.58 19.95
N ALA A 148 -0.47 9.17 18.82
CA ALA A 148 0.40 9.92 17.92
C ALA A 148 0.95 11.21 18.56
N ALA A 149 0.17 11.85 19.44
CA ALA A 149 0.61 13.03 20.18
C ALA A 149 1.74 12.72 21.18
N THR A 150 1.79 11.48 21.71
CA THR A 150 2.76 11.08 22.75
C THR A 150 4.05 10.47 22.19
N THR A 151 4.07 10.05 20.92
CA THR A 151 5.23 9.36 20.31
C THR A 151 6.12 10.24 19.44
N LEU A 152 5.88 11.55 19.38
CA LEU A 152 6.80 12.45 18.70
C LEU A 152 8.16 12.43 19.42
N PRO A 153 9.23 11.96 18.78
CA PRO A 153 10.55 11.98 19.39
C PRO A 153 10.91 13.44 19.72
N PRO A 154 11.55 13.71 20.87
CA PRO A 154 11.95 15.06 21.22
C PRO A 154 12.82 15.62 20.07
N PRO A 155 12.56 16.86 19.61
CA PRO A 155 13.23 17.42 18.45
C PRO A 155 14.74 17.48 18.72
N ARG A 156 15.49 16.56 18.10
CA ARG A 156 16.96 16.55 18.11
C ARG A 156 17.48 17.59 17.13
N SER A 157 17.49 18.85 17.55
CA SER A 157 18.43 19.92 17.10
C SER A 157 17.95 21.28 17.59
N ARG A 158 18.27 21.60 18.84
CA ARG A 158 17.92 22.87 19.52
C ARG A 158 18.57 24.14 18.93
N THR A 159 19.40 24.05 17.88
CA THR A 159 20.19 25.20 17.41
C THR A 159 19.63 25.91 16.19
N ARG A 160 18.69 25.32 15.43
CA ARG A 160 17.99 26.04 14.32
C ARG A 160 16.62 26.59 14.68
N SER A 161 16.02 26.13 15.79
CA SER A 161 14.65 26.47 16.17
C SER A 161 14.45 27.89 16.71
N ARG A 162 15.52 28.56 17.18
CA ARG A 162 15.40 29.90 17.78
C ARG A 162 15.12 30.99 16.74
N ALA A 163 15.54 30.80 15.48
CA ALA A 163 15.29 31.75 14.41
C ALA A 163 13.92 31.55 13.72
N LEU A 164 13.31 30.36 13.78
CA LEU A 164 12.01 30.09 13.15
C LEU A 164 10.80 30.37 14.04
N ARG A 165 10.96 30.43 15.36
CA ARG A 165 9.86 30.75 16.29
C ARG A 165 9.14 32.08 15.99
N PRO A 166 9.84 33.21 15.78
CA PRO A 166 9.13 34.46 15.49
C PRO A 166 8.37 34.40 14.16
N GLN A 167 8.90 33.73 13.14
CA GLN A 167 8.20 33.57 11.86
C GLN A 167 6.95 32.70 11.97
N MET A 168 6.97 31.68 12.83
CA MET A 168 5.82 30.80 13.04
C MET A 168 4.71 31.47 13.86
N GLU A 169 5.06 32.26 14.88
CA GLU A 169 4.10 33.06 15.64
C GLU A 169 3.44 34.14 14.77
N GLU A 170 4.21 34.80 13.91
CA GLU A 170 3.69 35.79 12.96
C GLU A 170 2.75 35.14 11.91
N ALA A 171 3.10 33.94 11.41
CA ALA A 171 2.25 33.19 10.51
C ALA A 171 0.93 32.75 11.16
N LEU A 172 0.96 32.30 12.41
CA LEU A 172 -0.26 31.92 13.15
C LEU A 172 -1.16 33.13 13.44
N ALA A 173 -0.57 34.28 13.80
CA ALA A 173 -1.31 35.53 13.97
C ALA A 173 -1.97 35.99 12.67
N ALA A 174 -1.27 35.85 11.52
CA ALA A 174 -1.84 36.17 10.22
C ALA A 174 -3.04 35.26 9.86
N ILE A 175 -2.95 33.96 10.15
CA ILE A 175 -4.06 33.01 9.92
C ILE A 175 -5.27 33.37 10.79
N ALA A 176 -5.07 33.71 12.07
CA ALA A 176 -6.15 34.12 12.97
C ALA A 176 -6.89 35.37 12.46
N ASN A 177 -6.15 36.38 11.97
CA ASN A 177 -6.74 37.59 11.38
C ASN A 177 -7.56 37.29 10.12
N ILE A 178 -7.09 36.38 9.26
CA ILE A 178 -7.85 35.95 8.07
C ILE A 178 -9.15 35.27 8.48
N LEU A 179 -9.12 34.38 9.47
CA LEU A 179 -10.32 33.69 9.94
C LEU A 179 -11.34 34.65 10.56
N GLN A 180 -10.90 35.66 11.31
CA GLN A 180 -11.79 36.71 11.82
C GLN A 180 -12.41 37.54 10.69
N ALA A 181 -11.64 37.93 9.68
CA ALA A 181 -12.16 38.68 8.53
C ALA A 181 -13.20 37.87 7.72
N VAL A 182 -12.99 36.55 7.57
CA VAL A 182 -13.97 35.65 6.94
C VAL A 182 -15.26 35.59 7.76
N GLN A 183 -15.17 35.54 9.09
CA GLN A 183 -16.35 35.53 9.97
C GLN A 183 -17.10 36.87 9.97
N ALA A 184 -16.40 37.99 9.79
CA ALA A 184 -17.01 39.32 9.70
C ALA A 184 -17.67 39.60 8.33
N GLY A 185 -17.45 38.75 7.32
CA GLY A 185 -17.95 38.98 5.96
C GLY A 185 -17.20 40.08 5.21
N ASP A 186 -16.00 40.44 5.67
CA ASP A 186 -15.20 41.50 5.08
C ASP A 186 -14.60 41.07 3.72
N ASN A 187 -14.40 42.06 2.85
CA ASN A 187 -13.78 41.86 1.55
C ASN A 187 -12.32 41.39 1.72
N LEU A 188 -11.99 40.16 1.30
CA LEU A 188 -10.68 39.53 1.51
C LEU A 188 -9.58 40.05 0.56
N ALA A 189 -9.94 40.81 -0.48
CA ALA A 189 -9.03 41.31 -1.51
C ALA A 189 -7.77 42.05 -0.96
N PRO A 190 -7.88 43.00 0.00
CA PRO A 190 -6.70 43.67 0.57
C PRO A 190 -5.78 42.74 1.38
N LEU A 191 -6.31 41.68 2.01
CA LEU A 191 -5.51 40.72 2.79
C LEU A 191 -4.69 39.81 1.88
N PHE A 192 -5.26 39.36 0.75
CA PHE A 192 -4.53 38.58 -0.25
C PHE A 192 -3.36 39.36 -0.87
N MET A 193 -3.53 40.67 -1.15
CA MET A 193 -2.47 41.50 -1.72
C MET A 193 -1.30 41.71 -0.74
N ARG A 194 -1.58 41.83 0.56
CA ARG A 194 -0.55 41.87 1.61
C ARG A 194 0.19 40.54 1.75
N ALA A 195 -0.52 39.42 1.76
CA ALA A 195 0.08 38.10 1.85
C ALA A 195 0.98 37.78 0.63
N ALA A 196 0.53 38.14 -0.58
CA ALA A 196 1.31 37.95 -1.80
C ALA A 196 2.62 38.77 -1.81
N SER A 197 2.61 39.96 -1.19
CA SER A 197 3.80 40.80 -1.06
C SER A 197 4.82 40.23 -0.07
N ALA A 198 4.37 39.60 1.00
CA ALA A 198 5.23 38.95 2.00
C ALA A 198 5.90 37.66 1.46
N LEU A 199 5.22 36.91 0.59
CA LEU A 199 5.79 35.71 -0.06
C LEU A 199 6.84 36.03 -1.13
N LYS A 200 6.89 37.28 -1.60
CA LYS A 200 7.95 37.77 -2.48
C LYS A 200 9.18 38.09 -1.61
N GLY A 201 9.79 37.04 -1.07
CA GLY A 201 11.00 37.14 -0.28
C GLY A 201 12.09 37.94 -1.00
N PRO A 202 13.06 38.51 -0.27
CA PRO A 202 14.09 39.37 -0.83
C PRO A 202 14.74 38.63 -1.99
N THR A 203 14.61 39.17 -3.19
CA THR A 203 15.23 38.67 -4.41
C THR A 203 16.74 38.74 -4.22
N ARG A 204 17.32 37.71 -3.60
CA ARG A 204 18.76 37.53 -3.55
C ARG A 204 19.21 37.46 -5.00
N GLY A 205 19.95 38.47 -5.43
CA GLY A 205 20.46 38.62 -6.78
C GLY A 205 21.21 37.37 -7.23
N ARG A 206 20.50 36.42 -7.83
CA ARG A 206 21.09 35.32 -8.57
C ARG A 206 21.28 35.81 -9.99
N SER A 207 22.54 36.16 -10.26
CA SER A 207 23.19 36.16 -11.56
C SER A 207 22.39 35.39 -12.61
N ARG A 208 21.90 36.13 -13.61
CA ARG A 208 21.31 35.63 -14.85
C ARG A 208 22.29 34.65 -15.51
N ARG A 209 22.09 33.34 -15.30
CA ARG A 209 22.44 32.36 -16.33
C ARG A 209 21.18 32.05 -17.10
N GLN A 210 21.21 32.52 -18.33
CA GLN A 210 20.22 32.42 -19.38
C GLN A 210 19.91 30.93 -19.65
N TRP A 211 18.78 30.44 -19.16
CA TRP A 211 18.19 29.21 -19.68
C TRP A 211 16.95 29.62 -20.46
N GLY A 212 17.08 29.59 -21.79
CA GLY A 212 15.97 29.80 -22.69
C GLY A 212 14.97 28.67 -22.53
N VAL A 213 13.87 28.93 -21.83
CA VAL A 213 12.68 28.08 -21.85
C VAL A 213 11.54 28.96 -22.32
N SER A 214 11.19 28.79 -23.60
CA SER A 214 10.02 29.38 -24.23
C SER A 214 8.75 28.78 -23.61
N VAL A 215 8.08 29.54 -22.74
CA VAL A 215 6.75 29.19 -22.25
C VAL A 215 5.73 29.71 -23.25
N SER A 216 5.16 28.81 -24.05
CA SER A 216 4.03 29.14 -24.93
C SER A 216 2.78 29.37 -24.08
N PHE A 217 2.22 30.57 -24.17
CA PHE A 217 0.98 30.97 -23.54
C PHE A 217 -0.20 30.26 -24.21
N ILE A 218 -0.78 29.25 -23.54
CA ILE A 218 -2.06 28.67 -23.94
C ILE A 218 -3.17 29.59 -23.42
N GLY A 219 -3.75 30.39 -24.31
CA GLY A 219 -4.92 31.21 -24.02
C GLY A 219 -6.18 30.37 -23.91
N MET A 220 -6.68 30.14 -22.69
CA MET A 220 -8.04 29.65 -22.48
C MET A 220 -9.02 30.81 -22.53
N ARG A 221 -9.79 30.90 -23.63
CA ARG A 221 -11.00 31.72 -23.71
C ARG A 221 -12.11 31.06 -22.89
N VAL A 222 -12.49 31.68 -21.78
CA VAL A 222 -13.72 31.34 -21.05
C VAL A 222 -14.89 32.01 -21.74
N ALA A 223 -15.74 31.22 -22.40
CA ALA A 223 -16.99 31.70 -22.99
C ALA A 223 -18.08 31.72 -21.90
N SER A 224 -18.41 32.91 -21.42
CA SER A 224 -19.53 33.16 -20.52
C SER A 224 -20.85 33.05 -21.29
N ARG A 225 -21.63 31.99 -21.07
CA ARG A 225 -23.04 31.93 -21.52
C ARG A 225 -23.95 32.40 -20.40
N VAL A 226 -24.42 33.64 -20.52
CA VAL A 226 -25.58 34.16 -19.81
C VAL A 226 -26.83 33.56 -20.47
N ARG A 227 -27.70 32.91 -19.70
CA ARG A 227 -29.06 32.53 -20.15
C ARG A 227 -30.04 33.62 -19.69
N PRO A 228 -30.91 34.14 -20.56
CA PRO A 228 -32.01 34.98 -20.12
C PRO A 228 -33.15 34.11 -19.54
N HIS A 229 -33.79 34.65 -18.50
CA HIS A 229 -35.06 34.17 -17.96
C HIS A 229 -36.21 34.71 -18.81
N THR A 230 -37.09 33.81 -19.23
CA THR A 230 -38.51 34.07 -19.51
C THR A 230 -39.29 32.86 -19.04
#